data_AF-A0A957YM45-F1
#
_entry.id   AF-A0A957YM45-F1
#
_cell.length_a   1.000
_cell.length_b   1.000
_cell.length_c   1.000
_cell.angle_alpha   90.00
_cell.angle_beta   90.00
_cell.angle_gamma   90.00
#
_symmetry.space_group_name_H-M   'P 1'
#
loop_
_entity.id
_entity.type
_entity.pdbx_description
1 polymer ?
#
loop_
_entity_poly.entity_id
_entity_poly.type
_entity_poly.pdbx_seq_one_letter_code
_entity_poly.pdbx_strand_id
1 'polypeptide(L)'
;IEDLVLSDALTGIPANWLVPSLKQAGYDTDNMVKGNAINFDNPHADTKAWRDTWSAGQGVGSVKAVQPLAEVVAQLRREYVAALEHEKENAWGSGHVDAF
;
A
#
# COMPACT_ATOMS: atom_id res chain seq x y z
N ILE A 1 -8.32 -7.24 -1.48
CA ILE A 1 -7.60 -5.96 -1.71
C ILE A 1 -8.69 -4.96 -2.12
N GLU A 2 -9.37 -4.38 -1.14
CA GLU A 2 -10.50 -3.46 -1.35
C GLU A 2 -10.22 -2.06 -0.76
N ASP A 3 -9.10 -1.92 -0.04
CA ASP A 3 -8.75 -0.69 0.67
C ASP A 3 -7.94 0.31 -0.16
N LEU A 4 -7.55 -0.06 -1.38
CA LEU A 4 -6.70 0.77 -2.26
C LEU A 4 -7.35 1.00 -3.62
N VAL A 5 -7.27 2.23 -4.10
CA VAL A 5 -7.62 2.61 -5.48
C VAL A 5 -6.45 3.35 -6.14
N LEU A 6 -6.10 2.93 -7.35
CA LEU A 6 -5.10 3.63 -8.16
C LEU A 6 -5.79 4.79 -8.88
N SER A 7 -5.34 6.02 -8.63
CA SER A 7 -5.94 7.21 -9.25
C SER A 7 -4.95 8.36 -9.36
N ASP A 8 -5.06 9.14 -10.44
CA ASP A 8 -4.40 10.42 -10.66
C ASP A 8 -5.31 11.62 -10.34
N ALA A 9 -6.58 11.38 -9.95
CA ALA A 9 -7.60 12.41 -9.77
C ALA A 9 -7.24 13.52 -8.79
N LEU A 10 -6.42 13.21 -7.77
CA LEU A 10 -6.12 14.12 -6.67
C LEU A 10 -4.99 15.10 -7.00
N THR A 11 -4.00 14.68 -7.77
CA THR A 11 -2.74 15.44 -7.95
C THR A 11 -2.30 15.54 -9.41
N GLY A 12 -2.99 14.84 -10.33
CA GLY A 12 -2.52 14.59 -11.69
C GLY A 12 -1.40 13.55 -11.77
N ILE A 13 -0.95 12.99 -10.64
CA ILE A 13 0.08 11.94 -10.57
C ILE A 13 -0.58 10.64 -10.09
N PRO A 14 -0.45 9.51 -10.82
CA PRO A 14 -0.97 8.22 -10.38
C PRO A 14 -0.38 7.79 -9.03
N ALA A 15 -1.25 7.52 -8.07
CA ALA A 15 -0.88 6.97 -6.77
C ALA A 15 -1.94 5.99 -6.25
N ASN A 16 -1.52 5.08 -5.37
CA ASN A 16 -2.42 4.18 -4.65
C ASN A 16 -2.93 4.89 -3.40
N TRP A 17 -4.25 5.13 -3.36
CA TRP A 17 -4.92 5.88 -2.30
C TRP A 17 -5.74 4.94 -1.41
N LEU A 18 -5.75 5.23 -0.12
CA LEU A 18 -6.61 4.53 0.84
C LEU A 18 -8.06 4.94 0.63
N VAL A 19 -8.88 3.99 0.19
CA VAL A 19 -10.33 4.14 -0.04
C VAL A 19 -11.04 4.76 1.17
N PRO A 20 -10.77 4.36 2.44
CA PRO A 20 -11.40 4.99 3.60
C PRO A 20 -11.08 6.48 3.73
N SER A 21 -9.82 6.88 3.45
CA SER A 21 -9.40 8.28 3.53
C SER A 21 -10.04 9.14 2.45
N LEU A 22 -10.15 8.60 1.23
CA LEU A 22 -10.85 9.26 0.12
C LEU A 22 -12.33 9.48 0.44
N LYS A 23 -13.02 8.45 0.94
CA LYS A 23 -14.43 8.53 1.34
C LYS A 23 -14.63 9.56 2.46
N GLN A 24 -13.73 9.60 3.45
CA GLN A 24 -13.77 10.58 4.53
C GLN A 24 -13.58 12.02 4.01
N ALA A 25 -12.73 12.21 3.01
CA ALA A 25 -12.52 13.49 2.34
C ALA A 25 -13.62 13.86 1.33
N GLY A 26 -14.63 13.00 1.13
CA GLY A 26 -15.79 13.25 0.28
C GLY A 26 -15.65 12.84 -1.19
N TYR A 27 -14.63 12.04 -1.53
CA TYR A 27 -14.46 11.50 -2.88
C TYR A 27 -15.35 10.26 -3.11
N ASP A 28 -15.93 10.18 -4.30
CA ASP A 28 -16.53 8.95 -4.81
C ASP A 28 -15.42 8.06 -5.40
N THR A 29 -15.14 6.94 -4.74
CA THR A 29 -14.08 6.01 -5.15
C THR A 29 -14.50 5.11 -6.32
N ASP A 30 -15.79 5.01 -6.60
CA ASP A 30 -16.32 4.16 -7.68
C ASP A 30 -16.36 4.92 -9.02
N ASN A 31 -16.38 6.26 -8.96
CA ASN A 31 -16.41 7.16 -10.11
C ASN A 31 -15.29 8.22 -10.07
N MET A 32 -14.06 7.79 -9.81
CA MET A 32 -12.93 8.71 -9.81
C MET A 32 -12.65 9.26 -11.21
N VAL A 33 -12.86 10.57 -11.38
CA VAL A 33 -12.54 11.28 -12.63
C VAL A 33 -11.03 11.34 -12.84
N LYS A 34 -10.57 11.24 -14.09
CA LYS A 34 -9.15 11.37 -14.40
C LYS A 34 -8.65 12.78 -14.02
N GLY A 35 -7.49 12.85 -13.39
CA GLY A 35 -6.88 14.12 -12.99
C GLY A 35 -6.61 15.03 -14.20
N ASN A 36 -6.80 16.34 -14.00
CA ASN A 36 -6.32 17.34 -14.95
C ASN A 36 -4.78 17.37 -14.95
N ALA A 37 -4.18 17.95 -15.99
CA ALA A 37 -2.73 18.12 -16.08
C ALA A 37 -2.15 18.75 -14.79
N ILE A 38 -1.00 18.25 -14.35
CA ILE A 38 -0.33 18.67 -13.11
C ILE A 38 -0.19 20.19 -13.12
N ASN A 39 -0.86 20.86 -12.19
CA ASN A 39 -0.77 22.31 -12.04
C ASN A 39 0.42 22.65 -11.13
N PHE A 40 1.58 22.90 -11.75
CA PHE A 40 2.79 23.32 -11.04
C PHE A 40 2.75 24.78 -10.55
N ASP A 41 1.83 25.59 -11.06
CA ASP A 41 1.71 27.01 -10.70
C ASP A 41 0.98 27.20 -9.36
N ASN A 42 0.16 26.23 -8.98
CA ASN A 42 -0.47 26.20 -7.66
C ASN A 42 -0.58 24.76 -7.12
N PRO A 43 0.53 24.18 -6.65
CA PRO A 43 0.57 22.80 -6.12
C PRO A 43 -0.27 22.62 -4.85
N HIS A 44 -0.82 23.70 -4.28
CA HIS A 44 -1.63 23.70 -3.08
C HIS A 44 -3.08 24.17 -3.31
N ALA A 45 -3.50 24.38 -4.57
CA ALA A 45 -4.88 24.78 -4.89
C ALA A 45 -5.91 23.83 -4.27
N ASP A 46 -5.59 22.53 -4.27
CA ASP A 46 -6.36 21.48 -3.61
C ASP A 46 -5.81 21.16 -2.22
N THR A 47 -5.70 22.20 -1.37
CA THR A 47 -5.12 22.11 -0.02
C THR A 47 -5.84 21.12 0.91
N LYS A 48 -7.05 20.68 0.53
CA LYS A 48 -7.81 19.64 1.24
C LYS A 48 -7.36 18.23 0.88
N ALA A 49 -6.87 18.00 -0.33
CA ALA A 49 -6.52 16.67 -0.80
C ALA A 49 -5.38 16.07 0.03
N TRP A 50 -4.26 16.79 0.23
CA TRP A 50 -3.09 16.24 0.93
C TRP A 50 -3.23 16.14 2.45
N ARG A 51 -4.17 16.88 3.06
CA ARG A 51 -4.35 16.87 4.52
C ARG A 51 -5.20 15.69 4.98
N ASP A 52 -6.26 15.38 4.24
CA ASP A 52 -7.30 14.44 4.67
C ASP A 52 -7.28 13.12 3.87
N THR A 53 -6.36 12.97 2.90
CA THR A 53 -6.21 11.73 2.10
C THR A 53 -4.84 11.10 2.30
N TRP A 54 -4.80 9.77 2.28
CA TRP A 54 -3.58 8.99 2.54
C TRP A 54 -3.27 8.05 1.39
N SER A 55 -2.01 8.02 0.99
CA SER A 55 -1.49 6.99 0.08
C SER A 55 -0.96 5.80 0.88
N ALA A 56 -1.04 4.60 0.29
CA ALA A 56 -0.47 3.41 0.88
C ALA A 56 -0.12 2.36 -0.19
N GLY A 57 0.88 1.52 0.12
CA GLY A 57 1.26 0.38 -0.71
C GLY A 57 0.38 -0.85 -0.45
N GLN A 58 0.45 -1.83 -1.33
CA GLN A 58 -0.30 -3.10 -1.22
C GLN A 58 -0.01 -3.87 0.09
N GLY A 59 1.13 -3.62 0.74
CA GLY A 59 1.46 -4.20 2.04
C GLY A 59 0.66 -3.63 3.23
N VAL A 60 -0.16 -2.60 3.04
CA VAL A 60 -0.94 -1.99 4.13
C VAL A 60 -1.87 -2.98 4.81
N GLY A 61 -2.38 -3.98 4.09
CA GLY A 61 -3.21 -5.04 4.64
C GLY A 61 -2.52 -5.87 5.73
N SER A 62 -1.18 -5.88 5.77
CA SER A 62 -0.39 -6.59 6.79
C SER A 62 -0.27 -5.80 8.09
N VAL A 63 -0.59 -4.49 8.10
CA VAL A 63 -0.53 -3.66 9.31
C VAL A 63 -1.80 -3.88 10.14
N LYS A 64 -1.65 -4.41 11.36
CA LYS A 64 -2.79 -4.79 12.23
C LYS A 64 -2.88 -4.00 13.53
N ALA A 65 -1.84 -3.27 13.91
CA ALA A 65 -1.78 -2.52 15.15
C ALA A 65 -0.84 -1.31 15.02
N VAL A 66 -1.04 -0.32 15.90
CA VAL A 66 -0.09 0.75 16.14
C VAL A 66 0.90 0.26 17.20
N GLN A 67 2.19 0.27 16.90
CA GLN A 67 3.22 -0.27 17.78
C GLN A 67 4.46 0.64 17.80
N PRO A 68 5.28 0.57 18.86
CA PRO A 68 6.60 1.19 18.86
C PRO A 68 7.46 0.70 17.69
N LEU A 69 8.23 1.59 17.08
CA LEU A 69 9.14 1.26 15.97
C LEU A 69 10.06 0.08 16.29
N ALA A 70 10.57 0.03 17.53
CA ALA A 70 11.46 -1.04 17.98
C ALA A 70 10.79 -2.43 17.92
N GLU A 71 9.49 -2.52 18.22
CA GLU A 71 8.75 -3.78 18.16
C GLU A 71 8.55 -4.23 16.72
N VAL A 72 8.22 -3.30 15.81
CA VAL A 72 8.07 -3.58 14.38
C VAL A 72 9.37 -4.14 13.80
N VAL A 73 10.50 -3.49 14.06
CA VAL A 73 11.82 -3.95 13.59
C VAL A 73 12.16 -5.32 14.20
N ALA A 74 11.90 -5.51 15.49
CA ALA A 74 12.15 -6.79 16.14
C ALA A 74 11.28 -7.92 15.57
N GLN A 75 10.02 -7.64 15.26
CA GLN A 75 9.10 -8.58 14.62
C GLN A 75 9.59 -8.97 13.22
N LEU A 76 9.85 -7.99 12.35
CA LEU A 76 10.35 -8.24 11.00
C LEU A 76 11.62 -9.08 11.00
N ARG A 77 12.55 -8.82 11.93
CA ARG A 77 13.77 -9.62 12.09
C ARG A 77 13.47 -11.06 12.47
N ARG A 78 12.56 -11.29 13.44
CA ARG A 78 12.19 -12.64 13.88
C ARG A 78 11.52 -13.43 12.75
N GLU A 79 10.57 -12.82 12.06
CA GLU A 79 9.84 -13.43 10.94
C GLU A 79 10.79 -13.79 9.79
N TYR A 80 11.73 -12.91 9.47
CA TYR A 80 12.74 -13.19 8.44
C TYR A 80 13.64 -14.39 8.80
N VAL A 81 14.12 -14.46 10.04
CA VAL A 81 14.94 -15.59 10.50
C VAL A 81 14.15 -16.89 10.48
N ALA A 82 12.89 -16.87 10.96
CA ALA A 82 12.02 -18.04 10.91
C ALA A 82 11.76 -18.51 9.47
N ALA A 83 11.57 -17.59 8.52
CA ALA A 83 11.43 -17.94 7.11
C ALA A 83 12.70 -18.59 6.55
N LEU A 84 13.90 -18.08 6.89
CA LEU A 84 15.17 -18.70 6.47
C LEU A 84 15.36 -20.11 7.06
N GLU A 85 14.91 -20.34 8.29
CA GLU A 85 14.96 -21.67 8.92
C GLU A 85 13.98 -22.64 8.22
N HIS A 86 12.74 -22.20 7.99
CA HIS A 86 11.73 -22.96 7.26
C HIS A 86 12.18 -23.33 5.84
N GLU A 87 12.82 -22.42 5.10
CA GLU A 87 13.33 -22.71 3.76
C GLU A 87 14.51 -23.69 3.76
N LYS A 88 15.34 -23.73 4.81
CA LYS A 88 16.40 -24.73 4.95
C LYS A 88 15.84 -26.12 5.23
N GLU A 89 14.78 -26.19 6.04
CA GLU A 89 14.09 -27.44 6.37
C GLU A 89 13.27 -27.96 5.19
N ASN A 90 12.69 -27.05 4.40
CA ASN A 90 11.88 -27.34 3.22
C ASN A 90 12.64 -27.13 1.91
N ALA A 91 13.98 -27.22 1.92
CA ALA A 91 14.81 -27.05 0.74
C ALA A 91 14.21 -27.86 -0.40
N TRP A 92 13.56 -27.15 -1.34
CA TRP A 92 12.82 -27.65 -2.50
C TRP A 92 13.29 -29.06 -2.89
N GLY A 93 12.57 -30.11 -2.46
CA GLY A 93 13.03 -31.50 -2.47
C GLY A 93 13.63 -31.90 -3.82
N SER A 94 14.78 -32.58 -3.90
CA SER A 94 14.95 -34.00 -3.54
C SER A 94 13.85 -34.96 -4.05
N GLY A 95 12.97 -34.56 -4.98
CA GLY A 95 11.93 -35.44 -5.51
C GLY A 95 11.16 -34.90 -6.73
N HIS A 96 11.47 -35.47 -7.90
CA HIS A 96 10.67 -35.58 -9.12
C HIS A 96 10.00 -34.30 -9.68
N VAL A 97 10.65 -33.70 -10.69
CA VAL A 97 9.99 -32.84 -11.67
C VAL A 97 9.23 -33.70 -12.67
N ASP A 98 7.94 -33.91 -12.46
CA ASP A 98 7.06 -34.26 -13.58
C ASP A 98 6.69 -32.97 -14.31
N ALA A 99 7.25 -32.83 -15.50
CA ALA A 99 6.90 -31.80 -16.46
C ALA A 99 5.47 -32.01 -16.96
N PHE A 100 4.65 -30.97 -16.86
CA PHE A 100 3.49 -30.77 -17.72
C PHE A 100 3.55 -29.37 -18.32
#